data_AF-A0A7S1B787-F1
#
_entry.id   AF-A0A7S1B787-F1
#
_cell.length_a   1.000
_cell.length_b   1.000
_cell.length_c   1.000
_cell.angle_alpha   90.00
_cell.angle_beta   90.00
_cell.angle_gamma   90.00
#
_symmetry.space_group_name_H-M   'P 1'
#
loop_
_entity.id
_entity.type
_entity.pdbx_description
1 polymer ?
#
loop_
_entity_poly.entity_id
_entity_poly.type
_entity_poly.pdbx_seq_one_letter_code
_entity_poly.pdbx_strand_id
1 'polypeptide(L)'
;RVFDAMLARTVIVASYDAGDTGFLNDFFSGWYRAPASARLPFGCDAQRTLHWFTYAKQPGYWNAIRPLRIVHFSSSPKPWEDPHRGGELEIMWQDCFRASVAFLRGRGATAPENGGRTSPAEAGARVTERFRHYRKMGYDNMAAMEKARAEAGDDREEASVERQVAALIGLGTGK
;
A
#
# COMPACT_ATOMS: atom_id res chain seq x y z
N ARG A 1 -20.64 6.99 16.44
CA ARG A 1 -20.21 5.62 16.06
C ARG A 1 -18.68 5.60 15.99
N VAL A 2 -18.02 4.43 15.88
CA VAL A 2 -16.53 4.37 15.83
C VAL A 2 -15.97 5.21 14.68
N PHE A 3 -16.62 5.17 13.52
CA PHE A 3 -16.27 5.99 12.37
C PHE A 3 -16.31 7.50 12.67
N ASP A 4 -17.43 8.02 13.21
CA ASP A 4 -17.56 9.44 13.56
C ASP A 4 -16.50 9.88 14.59
N ALA A 5 -16.17 8.99 15.54
CA ALA A 5 -15.13 9.25 16.53
C ALA A 5 -13.73 9.31 15.89
N MET A 6 -13.43 8.44 14.91
CA MET A 6 -12.19 8.52 14.14
C MET A 6 -12.12 9.82 13.34
N LEU A 7 -13.19 10.19 12.64
CA LEU A 7 -13.25 11.46 11.89
C LEU A 7 -13.04 12.68 12.79
N ALA A 8 -13.64 12.71 13.97
CA ALA A 8 -13.43 13.79 14.92
C ALA A 8 -11.98 13.85 15.46
N ARG A 9 -11.25 12.72 15.41
CA ARG A 9 -9.88 12.62 15.91
C ARG A 9 -8.83 13.05 14.89
N THR A 10 -9.14 13.04 13.60
CA THR A 10 -8.18 13.39 12.53
C THR A 10 -7.65 14.83 12.65
N VAL A 11 -8.43 15.74 13.25
CA VAL A 11 -8.02 17.14 13.46
C VAL A 11 -7.19 17.35 14.73
N ILE A 12 -7.08 16.35 15.60
CA ILE A 12 -6.46 16.46 16.93
C ILE A 12 -5.12 15.72 16.99
N VAL A 13 -5.04 14.57 16.31
CA VAL A 13 -3.89 13.67 16.42
C VAL A 13 -3.09 13.69 15.12
N ALA A 14 -1.80 14.01 15.25
CA ALA A 14 -0.85 13.82 14.17
C ALA A 14 -0.47 12.33 14.07
N SER A 15 -0.64 11.75 12.89
CA SER A 15 -0.16 10.40 12.59
C SER A 15 1.38 10.39 12.57
N TYR A 16 2.02 9.49 13.33
CA TYR A 16 3.49 9.45 13.44
C TYR A 16 4.20 9.04 12.14
N ASP A 17 3.48 8.43 11.18
CA ASP A 17 3.99 8.08 9.86
C ASP A 17 3.33 8.90 8.74
N ALA A 18 2.55 9.94 9.13
CA ALA A 18 1.70 10.73 8.26
C ALA A 18 0.67 9.91 7.45
N GLY A 19 0.45 8.64 7.78
CA GLY A 19 -0.49 7.75 7.11
C GLY A 19 -1.62 7.27 8.02
N ASP A 20 -2.43 6.36 7.50
CA ASP A 20 -3.51 5.69 8.23
C ASP A 20 -2.96 4.80 9.36
N THR A 21 -1.82 4.14 9.15
CA THR A 21 -1.23 3.23 10.14
C THR A 21 -0.87 3.95 11.43
N GLY A 22 -0.21 5.11 11.36
CA GLY A 22 0.11 5.89 12.55
C GLY A 22 -1.13 6.46 13.25
N PHE A 23 -2.11 6.93 12.49
CA PHE A 23 -3.38 7.41 13.02
C PHE A 23 -4.15 6.30 13.76
N LEU A 24 -4.29 5.13 13.14
CA LEU A 24 -5.01 4.00 13.72
C LEU A 24 -4.30 3.44 14.95
N ASN A 25 -2.97 3.44 14.99
CA ASN A 25 -2.23 3.04 16.17
C ASN A 25 -2.38 4.01 17.35
N ASP A 26 -2.53 5.32 17.09
CA ASP A 26 -2.88 6.26 18.17
C ASP A 26 -4.33 6.06 18.64
N PHE A 27 -5.27 6.03 17.70
CA PHE A 27 -6.70 5.86 18.00
C PHE A 27 -6.97 4.56 18.75
N PHE A 28 -6.31 3.46 18.38
CA PHE A 28 -6.36 2.16 19.03
C PHE A 28 -5.07 1.85 19.81
N SER A 29 -4.53 2.83 20.56
CA SER A 29 -3.27 2.70 21.32
C SER A 29 -3.20 1.54 22.32
N GLY A 30 -4.34 0.97 22.73
CA GLY A 30 -4.41 -0.24 23.54
C GLY A 30 -4.15 -1.56 22.80
N TRP A 31 -4.02 -1.54 21.46
CA TRP A 31 -3.99 -2.75 20.61
C TRP A 31 -2.92 -3.77 21.03
N TYR A 32 -1.70 -3.33 21.34
CA TYR A 32 -0.62 -4.25 21.72
C TYR A 32 -0.93 -5.03 23.02
N ARG A 33 -1.64 -4.39 23.96
CA ARG A 33 -2.05 -5.00 25.24
C ARG A 33 -3.39 -5.74 25.14
N ALA A 34 -4.08 -5.66 24.01
CA ALA A 34 -5.36 -6.29 23.81
C ALA A 34 -5.24 -7.83 23.80
N PRO A 35 -6.36 -8.54 24.03
CA PRO A 35 -6.40 -9.99 23.94
C PRO A 35 -5.86 -10.50 22.59
N ALA A 36 -5.40 -11.75 22.56
CA ALA A 36 -4.84 -12.36 21.35
C ALA A 36 -5.83 -12.33 20.15
N SER A 37 -7.13 -12.35 20.40
CA SER A 37 -8.17 -12.23 19.36
C SER A 37 -8.13 -10.91 18.59
N ALA A 38 -7.57 -9.85 19.16
CA ALA A 38 -7.39 -8.55 18.51
C ALA A 38 -6.02 -8.42 17.80
N ARG A 39 -5.12 -9.40 17.96
CA ARG A 39 -3.75 -9.37 17.43
C ARG A 39 -3.54 -10.52 16.46
N LEU A 40 -3.77 -10.24 15.19
CA LEU A 40 -3.58 -11.22 14.13
C LEU A 40 -2.12 -11.71 14.08
N PRO A 41 -1.87 -13.02 13.88
CA PRO A 41 -0.53 -13.52 13.60
C PRO A 41 0.07 -12.84 12.37
N PHE A 42 1.39 -12.63 12.36
CA PHE A 42 2.07 -11.93 11.27
C PHE A 42 1.83 -12.55 9.87
N GLY A 43 1.59 -13.86 9.80
CA GLY A 43 1.25 -14.53 8.53
C GLY A 43 -0.07 -14.08 7.89
N CYS A 44 -0.93 -13.35 8.62
CA CYS A 44 -2.15 -12.72 8.11
C CYS A 44 -1.91 -11.32 7.51
N ASP A 45 -0.72 -10.74 7.67
CA ASP A 45 -0.29 -9.48 7.06
C ASP A 45 1.24 -9.46 6.91
N ALA A 46 1.77 -10.44 6.18
CA ALA A 46 3.22 -10.64 6.11
C ALA A 46 3.85 -9.60 5.18
N GLN A 47 4.44 -8.57 5.77
CA GLN A 47 5.06 -7.49 5.01
C GLN A 47 6.30 -7.97 4.24
N ARG A 48 6.32 -7.75 2.92
CA ARG A 48 7.45 -8.12 2.05
C ARG A 48 8.77 -7.46 2.45
N THR A 49 8.73 -6.33 3.16
CA THR A 49 9.92 -5.61 3.62
C THR A 49 10.77 -6.47 4.55
N LEU A 50 10.16 -7.31 5.39
CA LEU A 50 10.89 -8.28 6.22
C LEU A 50 11.69 -9.26 5.34
N HIS A 51 11.07 -9.79 4.29
CA HIS A 51 11.75 -10.64 3.31
C HIS A 51 12.91 -9.90 2.65
N TRP A 52 12.66 -8.72 2.08
CA TRP A 52 13.68 -7.92 1.39
C TRP A 52 14.91 -7.62 2.26
N PHE A 53 14.71 -7.27 3.54
CA PHE A 53 15.82 -6.87 4.40
C PHE A 53 16.59 -8.04 5.00
N THR A 54 15.94 -9.19 5.18
CA THR A 54 16.54 -10.26 6.00
C THR A 54 16.81 -11.54 5.24
N TYR A 55 16.05 -11.84 4.18
CA TYR A 55 16.02 -13.19 3.61
C TYR A 55 17.38 -13.66 3.06
N ALA A 56 18.13 -12.77 2.41
CA ALA A 56 19.44 -13.11 1.85
C ALA A 56 20.47 -13.55 2.90
N LYS A 57 20.36 -13.08 4.15
CA LYS A 57 21.30 -13.39 5.24
C LYS A 57 20.72 -14.33 6.30
N GLN A 58 19.42 -14.23 6.54
CA GLN A 58 18.69 -14.88 7.61
C GLN A 58 17.32 -15.36 7.10
N PRO A 59 17.28 -16.33 6.17
CA PRO A 59 16.02 -16.79 5.57
C PRO A 59 15.08 -17.41 6.61
N GLY A 60 15.61 -17.86 7.76
CA GLY A 60 14.86 -18.38 8.88
C GLY A 60 13.78 -17.42 9.40
N TYR A 61 14.00 -16.10 9.37
CA TYR A 61 12.99 -15.13 9.82
C TYR A 61 11.72 -15.15 8.96
N TRP A 62 11.87 -15.28 7.65
CA TRP A 62 10.72 -15.40 6.75
C TRP A 62 10.12 -16.81 6.79
N ASN A 63 10.97 -17.83 6.84
CA ASN A 63 10.54 -19.23 6.81
C ASN A 63 9.80 -19.66 8.08
N ALA A 64 10.06 -19.00 9.22
CA ALA A 64 9.32 -19.21 10.46
C ALA A 64 7.87 -18.70 10.42
N ILE A 65 7.51 -17.83 9.46
CA ILE A 65 6.16 -17.26 9.36
C ILE A 65 5.24 -18.32 8.75
N ARG A 66 4.71 -19.22 9.58
CA ARG A 66 3.78 -20.27 9.15
C ARG A 66 2.56 -20.35 10.08
N PRO A 67 1.33 -20.46 9.53
CA PRO A 67 0.99 -20.42 8.10
C PRO A 67 1.15 -19.02 7.51
N LEU A 68 1.73 -18.92 6.30
CA LEU A 68 1.77 -17.69 5.51
C LEU A 68 0.47 -17.61 4.70
N ARG A 69 -0.41 -16.67 5.05
CA ARG A 69 -1.75 -16.54 4.45
C ARG A 69 -1.86 -15.37 3.50
N ILE A 70 -1.31 -14.22 3.89
CA ILE A 70 -1.40 -12.97 3.13
C ILE A 70 -0.01 -12.35 3.08
N VAL A 71 0.47 -12.06 1.87
CA VAL A 71 1.68 -11.27 1.64
C VAL A 71 1.27 -9.85 1.31
N HIS A 72 1.77 -8.91 2.09
CA HIS A 72 1.53 -7.49 1.90
C HIS A 72 2.71 -6.84 1.18
N PHE A 73 2.48 -6.40 -0.05
CA PHE A 73 3.44 -5.64 -0.86
C PHE A 73 3.51 -4.17 -0.39
N SER A 74 3.88 -3.96 0.88
CA SER A 74 4.13 -2.65 1.49
C SER A 74 5.37 -1.99 0.87
N SER A 75 5.56 -0.68 1.08
CA SER A 75 6.64 0.11 0.43
C SER A 75 6.52 0.17 -1.11
N SER A 76 7.53 0.76 -1.76
CA SER A 76 7.64 0.99 -3.20
C SER A 76 8.94 0.39 -3.75
N PRO A 77 9.01 0.05 -5.06
CA PRO A 77 7.91 0.08 -6.02
C PRO A 77 6.90 -1.05 -5.79
N LYS A 78 5.64 -0.83 -6.14
CA LYS A 78 4.63 -1.89 -6.20
C LYS A 78 4.98 -2.89 -7.31
N PRO A 79 4.56 -4.16 -7.22
CA PRO A 79 4.91 -5.17 -8.22
C PRO A 79 4.49 -4.82 -9.66
N TRP A 80 3.42 -4.03 -9.82
CA TRP A 80 2.95 -3.56 -11.13
C TRP A 80 3.69 -2.33 -11.67
N GLU A 81 4.50 -1.64 -10.85
CA GLU A 81 5.26 -0.46 -11.26
C GLU A 81 6.60 -0.82 -11.91
N ASP A 82 7.14 -2.00 -11.57
CA ASP A 82 8.39 -2.51 -12.12
C ASP A 82 8.22 -4.00 -12.48
N PRO A 83 7.66 -4.30 -13.67
CA PRO A 83 7.40 -5.67 -14.09
C PRO A 83 8.68 -6.47 -14.35
N HIS A 84 9.85 -5.82 -14.38
CA HIS A 84 11.14 -6.48 -14.60
C HIS A 84 11.83 -6.89 -13.29
N ARG A 85 11.29 -6.49 -12.13
CA ARG A 85 11.83 -6.90 -10.83
C ARG A 85 11.61 -8.39 -10.58
N GLY A 86 12.71 -9.16 -10.57
CA GLY A 86 12.71 -10.62 -10.46
C GLY A 86 12.88 -11.19 -9.04
N GLY A 87 12.37 -10.52 -7.99
CA GLY A 87 12.38 -11.09 -6.64
C GLY A 87 11.36 -12.23 -6.50
N GLU A 88 11.62 -13.22 -5.63
CA GLU A 88 10.72 -14.38 -5.44
C GLU A 88 9.26 -13.96 -5.17
N LEU A 89 9.07 -12.96 -4.30
CA LEU A 89 7.74 -12.43 -3.99
C LEU A 89 7.12 -11.67 -5.16
N GLU A 90 7.91 -10.91 -5.92
CA GLU A 90 7.44 -10.22 -7.11
C GLU A 90 7.01 -11.19 -8.21
N ILE A 91 7.78 -12.26 -8.43
CA ILE A 91 7.44 -13.34 -9.38
C ILE A 91 6.11 -13.99 -8.96
N MET A 92 5.96 -14.34 -7.67
CA MET A 92 4.71 -14.88 -7.14
C MET A 92 3.51 -13.95 -7.39
N TRP A 93 3.68 -12.64 -7.18
CA TRP A 93 2.63 -11.67 -7.49
C TRP A 93 2.28 -11.66 -8.98
N GLN A 94 3.29 -11.66 -9.84
CA GLN A 94 3.09 -11.63 -11.29
C GLN A 94 2.37 -12.89 -11.80
N ASP A 95 2.67 -14.06 -11.23
CA ASP A 95 1.95 -15.30 -11.53
C ASP A 95 0.47 -15.21 -11.16
N CYS A 96 0.16 -14.74 -9.95
CA CYS A 96 -1.21 -14.51 -9.50
C CYS A 96 -1.94 -13.50 -10.40
N PHE A 97 -1.27 -12.41 -10.77
CA PHE A 97 -1.83 -11.38 -11.65
C PHE A 97 -2.13 -11.95 -13.04
N ARG A 98 -1.17 -12.63 -13.68
CA ARG A 98 -1.36 -13.26 -15.00
C ARG A 98 -2.51 -14.26 -14.99
N ALA A 99 -2.58 -15.11 -13.97
CA ALA A 99 -3.67 -16.07 -13.81
C ALA A 99 -5.03 -15.37 -13.66
N SER A 100 -5.09 -14.31 -12.86
CA SER A 100 -6.32 -13.53 -12.64
C SER A 100 -6.78 -12.82 -13.92
N VAL A 101 -5.86 -12.23 -14.68
CA VAL A 101 -6.16 -11.58 -15.96
C VAL A 101 -6.65 -12.61 -16.99
N ALA A 102 -6.00 -13.77 -17.10
CA ALA A 102 -6.44 -14.83 -18.00
C ALA A 102 -7.86 -15.32 -17.66
N PHE A 103 -8.14 -15.51 -16.37
CA PHE A 103 -9.45 -15.89 -15.87
C PHE A 103 -10.55 -14.87 -16.21
N LEU A 104 -10.27 -13.57 -16.01
CA LEU A 104 -11.21 -12.51 -16.33
C LEU A 104 -11.45 -12.37 -17.84
N ARG A 105 -10.38 -12.46 -18.65
CA ARG A 105 -10.49 -12.46 -20.12
C ARG A 105 -11.32 -13.63 -20.64
N GLY A 106 -11.17 -14.81 -20.04
CA GLY A 106 -12.01 -15.97 -20.35
C GLY A 106 -13.51 -15.76 -20.07
N ARG A 107 -13.88 -14.70 -19.35
CA ARG A 107 -15.27 -14.30 -19.06
C ARG A 107 -15.70 -13.03 -19.78
N GLY A 108 -14.94 -12.59 -20.78
CA GLY A 108 -15.27 -11.42 -21.59
C GLY A 108 -14.93 -10.08 -20.95
N ALA A 109 -14.18 -10.06 -19.84
CA ALA A 109 -13.64 -8.80 -19.34
C ALA A 109 -12.57 -8.25 -20.30
N THR A 110 -12.73 -7.01 -20.73
CA THR A 110 -11.76 -6.29 -21.57
C THR A 110 -10.99 -5.29 -20.72
N ALA A 111 -9.70 -5.08 -21.04
CA ALA A 111 -8.95 -4.01 -20.42
C ALA A 111 -9.50 -2.66 -20.91
N PRO A 112 -9.62 -1.63 -20.04
CA PRO A 112 -9.99 -0.30 -20.49
C PRO A 112 -8.93 0.24 -21.47
N GLU A 113 -9.36 0.98 -22.48
CA GLU A 113 -8.44 1.76 -23.31
C GLU A 113 -7.66 2.72 -22.40
N ASN A 114 -6.34 2.83 -22.60
CA ASN A 114 -5.45 3.72 -21.86
C ASN A 114 -5.87 5.19 -22.05
N GLY A 115 -6.90 5.63 -21.33
CA GLY A 115 -7.24 7.03 -21.20
C GLY A 115 -6.14 7.68 -20.39
N GLY A 116 -5.34 8.54 -21.04
CA GLY A 116 -4.14 9.22 -20.51
C GLY A 116 -4.37 10.09 -19.27
N ARG A 117 -4.75 9.47 -18.16
CA ARG A 117 -4.67 10.02 -16.81
C ARG A 117 -3.37 9.56 -16.20
N THR A 118 -2.64 10.50 -15.61
CA THR A 118 -1.49 10.20 -14.75
C THR A 118 -1.90 9.13 -13.75
N SER A 119 -1.31 7.94 -13.85
CA SER A 119 -1.74 6.83 -13.00
C SER A 119 -1.49 7.17 -11.51
N PRO A 120 -2.26 6.62 -10.57
CA PRO A 120 -1.94 6.73 -9.13
C PRO A 120 -0.49 6.32 -8.80
N ALA A 121 0.11 5.45 -9.61
CA ALA A 121 1.52 5.10 -9.53
C ALA A 121 2.47 6.28 -9.84
N GLU A 122 2.12 7.17 -10.77
CA GLU A 122 2.90 8.37 -11.06
C GLU A 122 2.80 9.42 -9.94
N ALA A 123 1.63 9.57 -9.33
CA ALA A 123 1.45 10.43 -8.16
C ALA A 123 2.23 9.89 -6.96
N GLY A 124 2.12 8.59 -6.68
CA GLY A 124 2.90 7.92 -5.63
C GLY A 124 4.40 7.94 -5.87
N ALA A 125 4.85 7.85 -7.14
CA ALA A 125 6.25 7.99 -7.52
C ALA A 125 6.78 9.40 -7.23
N ARG A 126 6.01 10.46 -7.56
CA ARG A 126 6.36 11.85 -7.25
C ARG A 126 6.49 12.10 -5.75
N VAL A 127 5.54 11.61 -4.94
CA VAL A 127 5.61 11.69 -3.47
C VAL A 127 6.85 10.95 -2.95
N THR A 128 7.11 9.74 -3.45
CA THR A 128 8.27 8.93 -3.02
C THR A 128 9.60 9.60 -3.38
N GLU A 129 9.71 10.19 -4.57
CA GLU A 129 10.90 10.92 -5.01
C GLU A 129 11.16 12.14 -4.11
N ARG A 130 10.12 12.95 -3.87
CA ARG A 130 10.21 14.13 -2.99
C ARG A 130 10.53 13.76 -1.55
N PHE A 131 9.94 12.68 -1.04
CA PHE A 131 10.25 12.16 0.30
C PHE A 131 11.75 11.83 0.42
N ARG A 132 12.31 11.10 -0.55
CA ARG A 132 13.76 10.79 -0.57
C ARG A 132 14.61 12.05 -0.64
N HIS A 133 14.19 13.06 -1.39
CA HIS A 133 14.88 14.34 -1.46
C HIS A 133 14.93 15.02 -0.07
N TYR A 134 13.81 15.13 0.63
CA TYR A 134 13.77 15.74 1.97
C TYR A 134 14.52 14.95 3.03
N ARG A 135 14.49 13.62 2.96
CA ARG A 135 15.32 12.77 3.83
C ARG A 135 16.81 13.03 3.63
N LYS A 136 17.28 13.29 2.41
CA LYS A 136 18.67 13.69 2.14
C LYS A 136 19.02 15.09 2.64
N MET A 137 18.03 15.98 2.73
CA MET A 137 18.20 17.33 3.28
C MET A 137 18.16 17.37 4.82
N GLY A 138 18.02 16.22 5.49
CA GLY A 138 18.06 16.13 6.95
C GLY A 138 16.71 16.31 7.65
N TYR A 139 15.60 16.41 6.90
CA TYR A 139 14.26 16.42 7.49
C TYR A 139 13.97 15.08 8.17
N ASP A 140 13.28 15.11 9.30
CA ASP A 140 12.73 13.90 9.90
C ASP A 140 11.65 13.25 9.00
N ASN A 141 11.22 12.04 9.33
CA ASN A 141 10.27 11.29 8.51
C ASN A 141 8.94 12.01 8.32
N MET A 142 8.41 12.66 9.36
CA MET A 142 7.11 13.34 9.27
C MET A 142 7.22 14.56 8.39
N ALA A 143 8.18 15.45 8.66
CA ALA A 143 8.36 16.69 7.91
C ALA A 143 8.72 16.40 6.43
N ALA A 144 9.49 15.34 6.18
CA ALA A 144 9.80 14.91 4.81
C ALA A 144 8.57 14.40 4.05
N MET A 145 7.68 13.66 4.70
CA MET A 145 6.47 13.10 4.07
C MET A 145 5.40 14.16 3.83
N GLU A 146 5.17 15.03 4.83
CA GLU A 146 4.23 16.14 4.73
C GLU A 146 4.60 17.06 3.56
N LYS A 147 5.87 17.47 3.47
CA LYS A 147 6.37 18.31 2.40
C LYS A 147 6.31 17.63 1.03
N ALA A 148 6.60 16.32 0.99
CA ALA A 148 6.52 15.55 -0.25
C ALA A 148 5.10 15.46 -0.80
N ARG A 149 4.09 15.32 0.06
CA ARG A 149 2.67 15.29 -0.34
C ARG A 149 2.15 16.66 -0.75
N ALA A 150 2.48 17.70 0.02
CA ALA A 150 2.11 19.07 -0.30
C ALA A 150 2.62 19.51 -1.69
N GLU A 151 3.83 19.10 -2.06
CA GLU A 151 4.42 19.45 -3.37
C GLU A 151 4.00 18.53 -4.52
N ALA A 152 3.63 17.29 -4.24
CA ALA A 152 3.17 16.35 -5.26
C ALA A 152 1.71 16.60 -5.70
N GLY A 153 0.97 17.47 -4.98
CA GLY A 153 -0.35 17.94 -5.37
C GLY A 153 -1.46 16.88 -5.24
N ASP A 154 -1.41 16.05 -4.19
CA ASP A 154 -2.37 14.95 -3.96
C ASP A 154 -3.74 15.42 -3.42
N ASP A 155 -4.02 16.73 -3.43
CA ASP A 155 -5.26 17.33 -2.93
C ASP A 155 -6.22 17.75 -4.07
N ARG A 156 -6.44 16.92 -5.10
CA ARG A 156 -7.48 17.23 -6.11
C ARG A 156 -8.39 16.06 -6.49
N GLU A 157 -9.64 16.25 -6.05
CA GLU A 157 -10.92 15.64 -6.43
C GLU A 157 -11.02 14.10 -6.39
N GLU A 158 -11.78 13.67 -5.39
CA GLU A 158 -12.37 12.35 -5.20
C GLU A 158 -13.04 11.83 -6.48
N ALA A 159 -12.29 11.09 -7.30
CA ALA A 159 -12.92 9.98 -7.99
C ALA A 159 -13.51 9.09 -6.89
N SER A 160 -14.82 8.81 -6.94
CA SER A 160 -15.45 7.94 -5.93
C SER A 160 -14.66 6.64 -5.78
N VAL A 161 -14.60 6.09 -4.57
CA VAL A 161 -13.85 4.86 -4.27
C VAL A 161 -14.22 3.75 -5.26
N GLU A 162 -15.49 3.67 -5.65
CA GLU A 162 -15.99 2.73 -6.64
C GLU A 162 -15.33 2.91 -8.01
N ARG A 163 -15.11 4.16 -8.47
CA ARG A 163 -14.40 4.45 -9.71
C ARG A 163 -12.91 4.12 -9.62
N GLN A 164 -12.28 4.37 -8.47
CA GLN A 164 -10.86 4.04 -8.27
C GLN A 164 -10.64 2.53 -8.25
N VAL A 165 -11.48 1.79 -7.51
CA VAL A 165 -11.43 0.33 -7.44
C VAL A 165 -11.75 -0.28 -8.79
N ALA A 166 -12.79 0.21 -9.48
CA ALA A 166 -13.14 -0.26 -10.82
C ALA A 166 -11.96 -0.06 -11.81
N ALA A 167 -11.33 1.11 -11.81
CA ALA A 167 -10.15 1.36 -12.63
C ALA A 167 -8.97 0.42 -12.28
N LEU A 168 -8.72 0.19 -10.99
CA LEU A 168 -7.63 -0.66 -10.51
C LEU A 168 -7.78 -2.14 -10.92
N ILE A 169 -9.02 -2.62 -11.06
CA ILE A 169 -9.33 -3.99 -11.49
C ILE A 169 -9.78 -4.09 -12.95
N GLY A 170 -9.65 -3.01 -13.72
CA GLY A 170 -9.93 -2.99 -15.16
C GLY A 170 -11.42 -3.02 -15.53
N LEU A 171 -12.30 -2.54 -14.66
CA LEU A 171 -13.73 -2.35 -14.96
C LEU A 171 -13.98 -0.90 -15.37
N GLY A 172 -14.57 -0.72 -16.56
CA GLY A 172 -15.13 0.57 -16.96
C GLY A 172 -16.47 0.81 -16.26
N THR A 173 -16.70 2.01 -15.75
CA THR A 173 -18.07 2.43 -15.43
C THR A 173 -18.77 2.70 -16.76
N GLY A 174 -19.74 1.85 -17.11
CA GLY A 174 -20.67 2.13 -18.20
C GLY A 174 -21.34 3.48 -17.99
N LYS A 175 -21.56 4.21 -19.08
CA LYS A 175 -22.28 5.48 -19.10
C LYS A 175 -23.68 5.35 -18.50
#